data_AF-A0A455C496-F1
#
_entry.id   AF-A0A455C496-F1
#
_cell.length_a   1.000
_cell.length_b   1.000
_cell.length_c   1.000
_cell.angle_alpha   90.00
_cell.angle_beta   90.00
_cell.angle_gamma   90.00
#
_symmetry.space_group_name_H-M   'P 1'
#
loop_
_entity.id
_entity.type
_entity.pdbx_description
1 polymer ?
#
loop_
_entity_poly.entity_id
_entity_poly.type
_entity_poly.pdbx_seq_one_letter_code
_entity_poly.pdbx_strand_id
1 'polypeptide(L)'
;MHMQIKQEDPEKEILLAMLMADKEKKGYIMASELRSKLMKLGEKLTHKEVDDLFREADIEPNGKVKYDEFIHKITSPVQDY
;
A
#
# COMPACT_ATOMS: atom_id res chain seq x y z
N MET A 1 -25.69 -18.03 -3.82
CA MET A 1 -25.74 -16.63 -3.37
C MET A 1 -24.31 -16.18 -3.13
N HIS A 2 -23.70 -15.50 -4.11
CA HIS A 2 -22.32 -15.02 -3.98
C HIS A 2 -22.36 -13.75 -3.13
N MET A 3 -22.34 -13.91 -1.81
CA MET A 3 -22.07 -12.81 -0.90
C MET A 3 -20.56 -12.58 -0.94
N GLN A 4 -20.12 -11.96 -2.03
CA GLN A 4 -18.80 -11.39 -2.15
C GLN A 4 -18.76 -10.26 -1.12
N ILE A 5 -18.26 -10.60 0.07
CA ILE A 5 -17.78 -9.65 1.06
C ILE A 5 -16.82 -8.78 0.27
N LYS A 6 -17.29 -7.59 -0.14
CA LYS A 6 -16.48 -6.59 -0.80
C LYS A 6 -15.26 -6.43 0.10
N GLN A 7 -14.11 -6.85 -0.40
CA GLN A 7 -12.85 -6.59 0.27
C GLN A 7 -12.84 -5.08 0.50
N GLU A 8 -12.92 -4.72 1.77
CA GLU A 8 -13.00 -3.36 2.29
C GLU A 8 -11.91 -2.55 1.60
N ASP A 9 -12.26 -1.36 1.09
CA ASP A 9 -11.45 -0.58 0.15
C ASP A 9 -9.95 -0.64 0.50
N PRO A 10 -9.13 -1.46 -0.20
CA PRO A 10 -7.71 -1.63 0.16
C PRO A 10 -6.97 -0.29 0.07
N GLU A 11 -7.47 0.61 -0.78
CA GLU A 11 -7.09 2.02 -0.86
C GLU A 11 -7.17 2.74 0.49
N LYS A 12 -8.28 2.60 1.23
CA LYS A 12 -8.48 3.28 2.52
C LYS A 12 -7.59 2.70 3.60
N GLU A 13 -7.46 1.38 3.67
CA GLU A 13 -6.57 0.73 4.64
C GLU A 13 -5.11 1.16 4.41
N ILE A 14 -4.69 1.15 3.14
CA ILE A 14 -3.36 1.61 2.74
C ILE A 14 -3.17 3.10 3.05
N LEU A 15 -4.14 3.95 2.73
CA LEU A 15 -4.08 5.39 2.99
C LEU A 15 -3.95 5.66 4.49
N LEU A 16 -4.73 4.95 5.33
CA LEU A 16 -4.64 5.05 6.78
C LEU A 16 -3.28 4.59 7.29
N ALA A 17 -2.74 3.47 6.78
CA ALA A 17 -1.39 3.05 7.12
C ALA A 17 -0.37 4.13 6.77
N MET A 18 -0.44 4.70 5.56
CA MET A 18 0.50 5.72 5.15
C MET A 18 0.38 7.00 6.00
N LEU A 19 -0.84 7.49 6.27
CA LEU A 19 -1.08 8.64 7.14
C LEU A 19 -0.59 8.41 8.57
N MET A 20 -0.72 7.19 9.10
CA MET A 20 -0.20 6.84 10.41
C MET A 20 1.33 6.69 10.43
N ALA A 21 1.94 6.37 9.29
CA ALA A 21 3.40 6.31 9.14
C ALA A 21 4.01 7.71 9.02
N ASP A 22 3.39 8.58 8.23
CA ASP A 22 3.88 9.93 7.95
C ASP A 22 3.45 10.94 9.01
N LYS A 23 4.09 10.86 10.17
CA LYS A 23 3.88 11.82 11.28
C LYS A 23 4.16 13.27 10.88
N GLU A 24 5.01 13.47 9.87
CA GLU A 24 5.43 14.79 9.40
C GLU A 24 4.58 15.29 8.21
N LYS A 25 3.61 14.50 7.72
CA LYS A 25 2.79 14.80 6.55
C LYS A 25 3.64 15.27 5.35
N LYS A 26 4.75 14.59 5.11
CA LYS A 26 5.71 14.86 4.03
C LYS A 26 5.11 14.63 2.64
N GLY A 27 4.01 13.88 2.53
CA GLY A 27 3.48 13.49 1.22
C GLY A 27 4.21 12.29 0.61
N TYR A 28 5.07 11.63 1.39
CA TYR A 28 5.70 10.36 1.06
C TYR A 28 6.24 9.68 2.32
N ILE A 29 6.44 8.36 2.27
CA ILE A 29 7.14 7.59 3.31
C ILE A 29 8.18 6.67 2.67
N MET A 30 9.12 6.16 3.46
CA MET A 30 10.05 5.15 2.94
C MET A 30 9.33 3.82 2.75
N ALA A 31 9.72 3.07 1.72
CA ALA A 31 9.25 1.70 1.47
C ALA A 31 9.35 0.83 2.74
N SER A 32 10.49 0.90 3.43
CA SER A 32 10.69 0.19 4.70
C SER A 32 9.69 0.58 5.81
N GLU A 33 9.32 1.86 5.89
CA GLU A 33 8.33 2.37 6.84
C GLU A 33 6.91 1.92 6.46
N LEU A 34 6.56 2.02 5.17
CA LEU A 34 5.29 1.52 4.64
C LEU A 34 5.11 0.03 4.95
N ARG A 35 6.14 -0.78 4.71
CA ARG A 35 6.12 -2.22 5.01
C ARG A 35 5.88 -2.48 6.50
N SER A 36 6.61 -1.77 7.35
CA SER A 36 6.45 -1.86 8.80
C SER A 36 5.05 -1.44 9.25
N LYS A 37 4.42 -0.49 8.55
CA LYS A 37 3.09 -0.01 8.88
C LYS A 37 1.97 -0.90 8.36
N LEU A 38 2.07 -1.41 7.14
CA LEU A 38 1.10 -2.35 6.56
C LEU A 38 1.03 -3.63 7.39
N MET A 39 2.17 -4.14 7.88
CA MET A 39 2.20 -5.28 8.79
C MET A 39 1.56 -5.00 10.16
N LYS A 40 1.65 -3.75 10.65
CA LYS A 40 1.03 -3.33 11.91
C LYS A 40 -0.46 -3.06 11.78
N LEU A 41 -0.91 -2.60 10.60
CA LEU A 41 -2.30 -2.25 10.34
C LEU A 41 -3.13 -3.50 10.01
N GLY A 42 -2.58 -4.38 9.19
CA GLY A 42 -3.19 -5.63 8.81
C GLY A 42 -2.34 -6.78 9.30
N GLU A 43 -2.62 -7.29 10.50
CA GLU A 43 -2.06 -8.55 11.06
C GLU A 43 -2.19 -9.76 10.09
N LYS A 44 -2.88 -9.58 8.96
CA LYS A 44 -3.09 -10.51 7.84
C LYS A 44 -2.11 -10.39 6.67
N LEU A 45 -1.38 -9.27 6.50
CA LEU A 45 -0.43 -9.09 5.40
C LEU A 45 0.96 -9.62 5.80
N THR A 46 1.40 -10.68 5.14
CA THR A 46 2.73 -11.25 5.39
C THR A 46 3.83 -10.43 4.69
N HIS A 47 5.08 -10.61 5.11
CA HIS A 47 6.23 -9.96 4.48
C HIS A 47 6.29 -10.20 2.98
N LYS A 48 5.83 -11.39 2.53
CA LYS A 48 5.81 -11.76 1.13
C LYS A 48 4.73 -11.01 0.35
N GLU A 49 3.52 -10.89 0.88
CA GLU A 49 2.44 -10.13 0.24
C GLU A 49 2.81 -8.66 0.07
N VAL A 50 3.43 -8.05 1.08
CA VAL A 50 3.89 -6.66 0.98
C VAL A 50 5.02 -6.50 -0.04
N ASP A 51 5.93 -7.48 -0.12
CA ASP A 51 7.01 -7.47 -1.12
C ASP A 51 6.47 -7.61 -2.55
N ASP A 52 5.48 -8.49 -2.75
CA ASP A 52 4.76 -8.64 -4.02
C ASP A 52 4.08 -7.32 -4.40
N LEU A 53 3.36 -6.69 -3.47
CA LEU A 53 2.67 -5.41 -3.69
C LEU A 53 3.64 -4.28 -4.04
N PHE A 54 4.83 -4.26 -3.44
CA PHE A 54 5.86 -3.27 -3.74
C PHE A 54 6.46 -3.53 -5.12
N ARG A 55 6.69 -4.79 -5.47
CA ARG A 55 7.18 -5.18 -6.77
C ARG A 55 6.19 -4.86 -7.88
N GLU A 56 4.89 -5.11 -7.67
CA GLU A 56 3.82 -4.75 -8.60
C GLU A 56 3.68 -3.22 -8.74
N ALA A 57 3.86 -2.49 -7.64
CA ALA A 57 3.86 -1.03 -7.65
C ALA A 57 5.14 -0.39 -8.20
N ASP A 58 6.15 -1.19 -8.58
CA ASP A 58 7.50 -0.74 -8.99
C ASP A 58 8.18 0.16 -7.92
N ILE A 59 8.04 -0.22 -6.66
CA ILE A 59 8.61 0.48 -5.51
C ILE A 59 9.96 -0.13 -5.16
N GLU A 60 11.00 0.70 -5.18
CA GLU A 60 12.29 0.31 -4.66
C GLU A 60 12.24 0.09 -3.13
N PRO A 61 12.88 -0.96 -2.60
CA PRO A 61 12.84 -1.30 -1.17
C PRO A 61 13.48 -0.24 -0.26
N ASN A 62 14.37 0.58 -0.83
CA ASN A 62 14.99 1.74 -0.17
C ASN A 62 14.52 3.09 -0.75
N GLY A 63 13.48 3.04 -1.59
CA GLY A 63 12.89 4.18 -2.25
C GLY A 63 11.90 4.94 -1.37
N LYS A 64 11.49 6.10 -1.87
CA LYS A 64 10.40 6.90 -1.29
C LYS A 64 9.11 6.55 -2.02
N VAL A 65 8.12 6.13 -1.26
CA VAL A 65 6.78 5.86 -1.75
C VAL A 65 5.93 7.11 -1.57
N LYS A 66 5.48 7.69 -2.67
CA LYS A 66 4.52 8.79 -2.67
C LYS A 66 3.11 8.21 -2.58
N TYR A 67 2.24 8.87 -1.82
CA TYR A 67 0.83 8.48 -1.70
C TYR A 67 0.17 8.39 -3.07
N ASP A 68 0.30 9.45 -3.87
CA ASP A 68 -0.36 9.58 -5.16
C ASP A 68 0.00 8.42 -6.09
N GLU A 69 1.30 8.11 -6.20
CA GLU A 69 1.81 7.01 -7.01
C GLU A 69 1.31 5.65 -6.52
N PHE A 70 1.34 5.41 -5.21
CA PHE A 70 0.93 4.12 -4.67
C PHE A 70 -0.58 3.90 -4.78
N ILE A 71 -1.38 4.91 -4.45
CA ILE A 71 -2.84 4.90 -4.64
C ILE A 71 -3.16 4.73 -6.12
N HIS A 72 -2.48 5.45 -7.01
CA HIS A 72 -2.66 5.29 -8.45
C HIS A 72 -2.35 3.87 -8.92
N LYS A 73 -1.28 3.24 -8.42
CA LYS A 73 -0.92 1.86 -8.77
C LYS A 73 -1.93 0.81 -8.28
N ILE A 74 -2.49 0.97 -7.09
CA ILE A 74 -3.48 0.03 -6.53
C ILE A 74 -4.91 0.29 -7.02
N THR A 75 -5.23 1.52 -7.41
CA THR A 75 -6.58 1.94 -7.85
C THR A 75 -6.73 1.91 -9.37
N SER A 76 -5.63 1.95 -10.12
CA SER A 76 -5.67 1.90 -11.58
C SER A 76 -5.77 0.45 -12.05
N PRO A 77 -6.92 0.00 -12.59
CA PRO A 77 -7.02 -1.31 -13.20
C PRO A 77 -6.15 -1.31 -14.44
N VAL A 78 -5.05 -2.07 -14.42
CA VAL A 78 -4.23 -2.49 -15.57
C VAL A 78 -4.04 -1.42 -16.66
N GLN A 79 -2.86 -0.79 -16.72
CA GLN A 79 -2.37 -0.27 -18.00
C GLN A 79 -2.08 -1.48 -18.91
N ASP A 80 -3.12 -1.98 -19.57
CA ASP A 80 -3.00 -2.68 -20.84
C ASP A 80 -2.59 -1.60 -21.87
N TYR A 81 -1.34 -1.67 -22.34
CA TYR A 81 -0.87 -0.92 -23.51
C TYR A 81 -0.04 -1.84 -24.41
#